data_AF-A0A1W1DDS7-F1
#
_entry.id   AF-A0A1W1DDS7-F1
#
_cell.length_a   1.000
_cell.length_b   1.000
_cell.length_c   1.000
_cell.angle_alpha   90.00
_cell.angle_beta   90.00
_cell.angle_gamma   90.00
#
_symmetry.space_group_name_H-M   'P 1'
#
loop_
_entity.id
_entity.type
_entity.pdbx_description
1 polymer ?
#
loop_
_entity_poly.entity_id
_entity_poly.type
_entity_poly.pdbx_seq_one_letter_code
_entity_poly.pdbx_strand_id
1 'polypeptide(L)'
;MALAKEYGFDDYATPAGGCCFLTDKQYSDKLVDMWESRGNRDYQLDDLMMLKVGRHIRPNKRFKMIIAREEGEVKFLEGYRNQYAHLYSTSCNGPIALIDGEPNQEDVKIAAKILARYSQGRDEDLVDVEVKLQIGVAQQFSVTPFKPEEINKNWMV
;
A
#
# COMPACT_ATOMS: atom_id res chain seq x y z
N MET A 1 29.05 24.63 -9.25
CA MET A 1 28.94 24.86 -10.71
C MET A 1 30.26 25.24 -11.39
N ALA A 2 31.38 25.42 -10.68
CA ALA A 2 32.65 25.77 -11.32
C ALA A 2 33.39 24.55 -11.93
N LEU A 3 33.33 23.38 -11.28
CA LEU A 3 34.14 22.22 -11.64
C LEU A 3 33.66 21.47 -12.91
N ALA A 4 32.35 21.30 -13.09
CA ALA A 4 31.80 20.55 -14.24
C ALA A 4 32.12 21.20 -15.60
N LYS A 5 32.22 22.54 -15.62
CA LYS A 5 32.57 23.32 -16.82
C LYS A 5 34.04 23.16 -17.21
N GLU A 6 34.91 22.85 -16.25
CA GLU A 6 36.35 22.63 -16.49
C GLU A 6 36.61 21.28 -17.19
N TYR A 7 35.71 20.31 -17.03
CA TYR A 7 35.81 18.97 -17.62
C TYR A 7 34.96 18.75 -18.89
N GLY A 8 34.33 19.79 -19.43
CA GLY A 8 33.61 19.71 -20.71
C GLY A 8 32.31 18.91 -20.67
N PHE A 9 31.69 18.75 -19.48
CA PHE A 9 30.36 18.16 -19.38
C PHE A 9 29.30 19.22 -19.69
N ASP A 10 28.79 19.23 -20.93
CA ASP A 10 27.71 20.13 -21.36
C ASP A 10 26.32 19.66 -20.92
N ASP A 11 26.19 18.37 -20.59
CA ASP A 11 24.94 17.76 -20.13
C ASP A 11 25.23 16.90 -18.88
N TYR A 12 25.01 17.50 -17.72
CA TYR A 12 25.04 16.78 -16.44
C TYR A 12 23.73 17.08 -15.72
N ALA A 13 23.14 16.04 -15.12
CA ALA A 13 21.93 16.20 -14.34
C ALA A 13 22.17 17.28 -13.27
N THR A 14 21.38 18.35 -13.33
CA THR A 14 21.24 19.27 -12.20
C THR A 14 20.84 18.43 -10.99
N PRO A 15 21.32 18.74 -9.78
CA PRO A 15 20.84 18.03 -8.61
C PRO A 15 19.33 18.22 -8.60
N ALA A 16 18.59 17.14 -8.85
CA ALA A 16 17.14 17.12 -8.80
C ALA A 16 16.78 17.38 -7.33
N GLY A 17 16.70 18.65 -6.96
CA GLY A 17 16.41 19.14 -5.61
C GLY A 17 14.96 18.91 -5.20
N GLY A 18 14.40 17.74 -5.52
CA GLY A 18 12.99 17.44 -5.30
C GLY A 18 12.64 15.96 -5.09
N CYS A 19 13.59 15.03 -4.92
CA CYS A 19 13.24 13.60 -4.86
C CYS A 19 14.17 12.71 -4.01
N CYS A 20 14.76 13.20 -2.91
CA CYS A 20 15.52 12.34 -1.99
C CYS A 20 14.59 11.47 -1.10
N PHE A 21 13.67 10.71 -1.69
CA PHE A 21 12.87 9.71 -0.96
C PHE A 21 13.74 8.58 -0.42
N LEU A 22 14.90 8.32 -1.02
CA LEU A 22 15.89 7.38 -0.47
C LEU A 22 16.53 7.86 0.84
N THR A 23 16.31 9.11 1.25
CA THR A 23 16.67 9.57 2.60
C THR A 23 15.53 9.41 3.61
N ASP A 24 14.32 9.09 3.14
CA ASP A 24 13.19 8.75 3.99
C ASP A 24 13.33 7.28 4.41
N LYS A 25 13.45 7.06 5.72
CA LYS A 25 13.56 5.73 6.30
C LYS A 25 12.36 4.86 5.96
N GLN A 26 11.14 5.39 6.00
CA GLN A 26 9.92 4.62 5.71
C GLN A 26 9.87 4.19 4.24
N TYR A 27 10.27 5.07 3.32
CA TYR A 27 10.36 4.69 1.92
C TYR A 27 11.40 3.60 1.69
N SER A 28 12.54 3.70 2.36
CA SER A 28 13.63 2.70 2.28
C SER A 28 13.19 1.35 2.84
N ASP A 29 12.49 1.34 3.98
CA ASP A 29 11.93 0.14 4.60
C ASP A 29 10.92 -0.54 3.66
N LYS A 30 10.05 0.23 2.99
CA LYS A 30 9.11 -0.28 1.96
C LYS A 30 9.78 -0.84 0.71
N LEU A 31 10.88 -0.23 0.27
CA LEU A 31 11.66 -0.71 -0.87
C LEU A 31 12.33 -2.04 -0.55
N VAL A 32 12.93 -2.16 0.64
CA VAL A 32 13.52 -3.41 1.13
C VAL A 32 12.45 -4.50 1.24
N ASP A 33 11.29 -4.20 1.84
CA ASP A 33 10.16 -5.13 1.91
C ASP A 33 9.72 -5.65 0.54
N MET A 34 9.62 -4.77 -0.46
CA MET A 34 9.25 -5.15 -1.82
C MET A 34 10.27 -6.11 -2.44
N TRP A 35 11.57 -5.83 -2.28
CA TRP A 35 12.63 -6.70 -2.79
C TRP A 35 12.65 -8.06 -2.09
N GLU A 36 12.49 -8.08 -0.76
CA GLU A 36 12.42 -9.32 0.01
C GLU A 36 11.21 -10.17 -0.39
N SER A 37 10.04 -9.55 -0.61
CA SER A 37 8.84 -10.29 -1.01
C SER A 37 8.93 -10.84 -2.43
N ARG A 38 9.58 -10.11 -3.36
CA ARG A 38 9.76 -10.54 -4.76
C ARG A 38 10.91 -11.52 -4.95
N GLY A 39 11.89 -11.54 -4.04
CA GLY A 39 13.12 -12.31 -4.16
C GLY A 39 14.10 -11.78 -5.22
N ASN A 40 13.85 -10.60 -5.79
CA ASN A 40 14.73 -9.93 -6.75
C ASN A 40 14.63 -8.40 -6.58
N ARG A 41 15.56 -7.68 -7.22
CA ARG A 41 15.67 -6.21 -7.11
C ARG A 41 15.07 -5.46 -8.29
N ASP A 42 14.37 -6.15 -9.19
CA ASP A 42 13.79 -5.53 -10.38
C ASP A 42 12.53 -4.76 -9.97
N TYR A 43 12.41 -3.54 -10.49
CA TYR A 43 11.27 -2.67 -10.27
C TYR A 43 10.98 -1.81 -11.50
N GLN A 44 9.73 -1.42 -11.64
CA GLN A 44 9.27 -0.44 -12.61
C GLN A 44 9.05 0.92 -11.93
N LEU A 45 8.86 1.98 -12.72
CA LEU A 45 8.59 3.31 -12.17
C LEU A 45 7.32 3.32 -11.31
N ASP A 46 6.29 2.60 -11.74
CA ASP A 46 5.02 2.46 -11.03
C ASP A 46 5.19 1.81 -9.66
N ASP A 47 6.11 0.85 -9.52
CA ASP A 47 6.42 0.21 -8.23
C ASP A 47 6.94 1.24 -7.23
N LEU A 48 7.88 2.09 -7.66
CA LEU A 48 8.43 3.16 -6.84
C LEU A 48 7.37 4.20 -6.44
N MET A 49 6.44 4.50 -7.35
CA MET A 49 5.33 5.41 -7.08
C MET A 49 4.38 4.80 -6.04
N MET A 50 4.07 3.51 -6.14
CA MET A 50 3.23 2.79 -5.17
C MET A 50 3.80 2.81 -3.75
N LEU A 51 5.14 2.80 -3.57
CA LEU A 51 5.75 2.88 -2.23
C LEU A 51 5.45 4.20 -1.50
N LYS A 52 5.19 5.28 -2.24
CA LYS A 52 4.88 6.61 -1.66
C LYS A 52 3.45 6.71 -1.14
N VAL A 53 2.57 5.86 -1.67
CA VAL A 53 1.14 5.96 -1.46
C VAL A 53 0.71 5.09 -0.30
N GLY A 54 -0.14 5.65 0.55
CA GLY A 54 -0.87 4.91 1.56
C GLY A 54 -0.03 4.38 2.72
N ARG A 55 -0.71 3.61 3.56
CA ARG A 55 -0.14 2.83 4.67
C ARG A 55 0.17 1.43 4.16
N HIS A 56 1.41 0.98 4.36
CA HIS A 56 1.84 -0.36 3.96
C HIS A 56 1.79 -1.26 5.19
N ILE A 57 0.98 -2.30 5.13
CA ILE A 57 0.78 -3.25 6.23
C ILE A 57 0.98 -4.66 5.68
N ARG A 58 1.92 -5.42 6.21
CA ARG A 58 2.20 -6.82 5.84
C ARG A 58 1.87 -7.75 7.01
N PRO A 59 0.62 -8.26 7.09
CA PRO A 59 0.23 -9.17 8.16
C PRO A 59 1.01 -10.49 8.17
N ASN A 60 1.42 -10.96 6.99
CA ASN A 60 2.28 -12.12 6.83
C ASN A 60 2.98 -12.14 5.46
N LYS A 61 3.76 -13.19 5.18
CA LYS A 61 4.57 -13.30 3.95
C LYS A 61 3.78 -13.41 2.66
N ARG A 62 2.50 -13.80 2.70
CA ARG A 62 1.70 -14.05 1.49
C ARG A 62 1.19 -12.77 0.84
N PHE A 63 0.95 -11.73 1.63
CA PHE A 63 0.34 -10.51 1.12
C PHE A 63 0.72 -9.26 1.92
N LYS A 64 0.62 -8.11 1.26
CA LYS A 64 0.71 -6.78 1.83
C LYS A 64 -0.52 -5.97 1.42
N MET A 65 -0.96 -5.09 2.32
CA MET A 65 -2.01 -4.12 2.08
C MET A 65 -1.42 -2.74 1.87
N ILE A 66 -1.99 -1.99 0.92
CA ILE A 66 -1.69 -0.57 0.70
C ILE A 66 -3.00 0.19 0.87
N ILE A 67 -3.12 0.93 1.98
CA ILE A 67 -4.38 1.58 2.40
C ILE A 67 -4.28 3.08 2.20
N ALA A 68 -5.19 3.68 1.43
CA ALA A 68 -5.21 5.12 1.23
C ALA A 68 -5.40 5.91 2.54
N ARG A 69 -4.77 7.08 2.62
CA ARG A 69 -4.85 8.03 3.74
C ARG A 69 -5.74 9.22 3.43
N GLU A 70 -5.81 9.61 2.16
CA GLU A 70 -6.52 10.78 1.67
C GLU A 70 -7.11 10.54 0.28
N GLU A 71 -7.96 11.46 -0.19
CA GLU A 71 -8.68 11.35 -1.45
C GLU A 71 -7.76 11.26 -2.69
N GLY A 72 -6.62 11.97 -2.67
CA GLY A 72 -5.62 11.90 -3.74
C GLY A 72 -5.05 10.49 -3.90
N GLU A 73 -4.72 9.83 -2.78
CA GLU A 73 -4.26 8.45 -2.75
C GLU A 73 -5.37 7.47 -3.14
N VAL A 74 -6.62 7.72 -2.76
CA VAL A 74 -7.76 6.90 -3.19
C VAL A 74 -7.84 6.90 -4.72
N LYS A 75 -7.84 8.08 -5.36
CA LYS A 75 -7.89 8.20 -6.83
C LYS A 75 -6.71 7.51 -7.52
N PHE A 76 -5.52 7.57 -6.91
CA PHE A 76 -4.35 6.88 -7.44
C PHE A 76 -4.52 5.36 -7.37
N LEU A 77 -4.87 4.80 -6.21
CA LEU A 77 -5.04 3.35 -6.02
C LEU A 77 -6.20 2.76 -6.84
N GLU A 78 -7.28 3.53 -7.04
CA GLU A 78 -8.39 3.19 -7.95
C GLU A 78 -7.92 2.86 -9.37
N GLY A 79 -6.90 3.58 -9.88
CA GLY A 79 -6.31 3.33 -11.19
C GLY A 79 -5.70 1.93 -11.33
N TYR A 80 -5.32 1.31 -10.22
CA TYR A 80 -4.69 -0.01 -10.16
C TYR A 80 -5.65 -1.15 -9.77
N ARG A 81 -6.95 -0.86 -9.55
CA ARG A 81 -7.93 -1.87 -9.11
C ARG A 81 -8.13 -3.06 -10.06
N ASN A 82 -7.79 -2.90 -11.34
CA ASN A 82 -7.86 -3.97 -12.33
C ASN A 82 -6.60 -4.84 -12.34
N GLN A 83 -5.51 -4.37 -11.73
CA GLN A 83 -4.24 -5.07 -11.64
C GLN A 83 -4.04 -5.72 -10.27
N TYR A 84 -4.71 -5.22 -9.21
CA TYR A 84 -4.57 -5.72 -7.85
C TYR A 84 -5.92 -6.15 -7.28
N ALA A 85 -5.89 -7.14 -6.39
CA ALA A 85 -7.01 -7.40 -5.51
C ALA A 85 -7.24 -6.16 -4.63
N HIS A 86 -8.49 -5.86 -4.28
CA HIS A 86 -8.82 -4.63 -3.57
C HIS A 86 -10.04 -4.77 -2.67
N LEU A 87 -10.17 -3.84 -1.74
CA LEU A 87 -11.21 -3.83 -0.72
C LEU A 87 -11.79 -2.43 -0.53
N TYR A 88 -13.09 -2.38 -0.21
CA TYR A 88 -13.82 -1.18 0.20
C TYR A 88 -14.78 -1.49 1.33
N SER A 89 -15.02 -0.53 2.23
CA SER A 89 -16.14 -0.60 3.15
C SER A 89 -17.44 -0.24 2.42
N THR A 90 -18.48 -1.05 2.57
CA THR A 90 -19.80 -0.84 1.94
C THR A 90 -20.86 -0.34 2.91
N SER A 91 -20.69 -0.55 4.22
CA SER A 91 -21.61 -0.03 5.25
C SER A 91 -21.28 1.38 5.75
N CYS A 92 -20.09 1.89 5.45
CA CYS A 92 -19.63 3.21 5.88
C CYS A 92 -18.57 3.77 4.93
N ASN A 93 -18.32 5.08 5.03
CA ASN A 93 -17.23 5.70 4.28
C ASN A 93 -15.88 5.21 4.81
N GLY A 94 -14.98 4.91 3.90
CA GLY A 94 -13.63 4.45 4.24
C GLY A 94 -12.69 4.54 3.05
N PRO A 95 -11.40 4.27 3.26
CA PRO A 95 -10.43 4.25 2.18
C PRO A 95 -10.60 3.02 1.29
N ILE A 96 -9.94 3.05 0.14
CA ILE A 96 -9.60 1.85 -0.63
C ILE A 96 -8.34 1.21 -0.04
N ALA A 97 -8.26 -0.12 -0.07
CA ALA A 97 -7.02 -0.85 0.08
C ALA A 97 -6.76 -1.74 -1.14
N LEU A 98 -5.51 -1.77 -1.60
CA LEU A 98 -5.02 -2.80 -2.53
C LEU A 98 -4.32 -3.91 -1.76
N ILE A 99 -4.38 -5.13 -2.29
CA ILE A 99 -3.61 -6.28 -1.83
C ILE A 99 -2.56 -6.63 -2.89
N ASP A 100 -1.30 -6.62 -2.45
CA ASP A 100 -0.13 -7.09 -3.20
C ASP A 100 0.27 -8.49 -2.68
N GLY A 101 0.14 -9.51 -3.52
CA GLY A 101 0.38 -10.92 -3.20
C GLY A 101 -0.87 -11.81 -3.29
N GLU A 102 -0.77 -13.01 -2.74
CA GLU A 102 -1.77 -14.08 -2.88
C GLU A 102 -2.34 -14.48 -1.50
N PRO A 103 -3.33 -13.74 -0.98
CA PRO A 103 -3.97 -14.07 0.30
C PRO A 103 -4.82 -15.34 0.19
N ASN A 104 -4.86 -16.14 1.26
CA ASN A 104 -5.88 -17.18 1.40
C ASN A 104 -7.18 -16.62 2.01
N GLN A 105 -8.20 -17.46 2.21
CA GLN A 105 -9.50 -17.01 2.72
C GLN A 105 -9.45 -16.40 4.14
N GLU A 106 -8.58 -16.91 5.02
CA GLU A 106 -8.41 -16.32 6.36
C GLU A 106 -7.65 -14.98 6.30
N ASP A 107 -6.69 -14.86 5.37
CA ASP A 107 -6.00 -13.59 5.10
C ASP A 107 -6.95 -12.51 4.60
N VAL A 108 -7.89 -12.87 3.72
CA VAL A 108 -8.91 -11.94 3.21
C VAL A 108 -9.77 -11.39 4.35
N LYS A 109 -10.17 -12.23 5.32
CA LYS A 109 -10.89 -11.78 6.52
C LYS A 109 -10.03 -10.85 7.38
N ILE A 110 -8.75 -11.17 7.57
CA ILE A 110 -7.80 -10.31 8.29
C ILE A 110 -7.69 -8.96 7.59
N ALA A 111 -7.55 -8.94 6.26
CA ALA A 111 -7.47 -7.72 5.46
C ALA A 111 -8.74 -6.88 5.60
N ALA A 112 -9.92 -7.49 5.59
CA ALA A 112 -11.18 -6.80 5.81
C ALA A 112 -11.24 -6.14 7.21
N LYS A 113 -10.82 -6.84 8.27
CA LYS A 113 -10.76 -6.29 9.64
C LYS A 113 -9.79 -5.10 9.74
N ILE A 114 -8.65 -5.18 9.06
CA ILE A 114 -7.68 -4.07 9.00
C ILE A 114 -8.30 -2.88 8.26
N LEU A 115 -8.91 -3.10 7.09
CA LEU A 115 -9.53 -2.00 6.34
C LEU A 115 -10.62 -1.30 7.15
N ALA A 116 -11.50 -2.08 7.79
CA ALA A 116 -12.57 -1.57 8.64
C ALA A 116 -12.06 -0.66 9.77
N ARG A 117 -10.86 -0.90 10.30
CA ARG A 117 -10.25 0.00 11.29
C ARG A 117 -9.92 1.37 10.71
N TYR A 118 -9.58 1.45 9.44
CA TYR A 118 -9.26 2.73 8.79
C TYR A 118 -10.48 3.42 8.19
N SER A 119 -11.69 2.84 8.30
CA SER A 119 -12.94 3.47 7.88
C SER A 119 -13.57 4.32 9.00
N GLN A 120 -14.70 4.98 8.70
CA GLN A 120 -15.50 5.70 9.69
C GLN A 120 -16.24 4.75 10.66
N GLY A 121 -16.40 3.47 10.30
CA GLY A 121 -17.04 2.44 11.14
C GLY A 121 -16.10 1.77 12.16
N ARG A 122 -14.92 2.35 12.42
CA ARG A 122 -13.87 1.75 13.26
C ARG A 122 -14.24 1.47 14.72
N ASP A 123 -15.33 2.08 15.19
CA ASP A 123 -15.84 1.96 16.56
C ASP A 123 -17.20 1.21 16.58
N GLU A 124 -17.67 0.73 15.43
CA GLU A 124 -18.89 -0.09 15.28
C GLU A 124 -18.59 -1.56 15.56
N ASP A 125 -19.63 -2.33 15.94
CA ASP A 125 -19.49 -3.77 16.21
C ASP A 125 -19.15 -4.56 14.93
N LEU A 126 -19.73 -4.14 13.80
CA LEU A 126 -19.56 -4.76 12.49
C LEU A 126 -19.47 -3.71 11.39
N VAL A 127 -18.57 -3.93 10.45
CA VAL A 127 -18.43 -3.18 9.20
C VAL A 127 -18.51 -4.16 8.04
N ASP A 128 -19.33 -3.83 7.04
CA ASP A 128 -19.40 -4.59 5.80
C ASP A 128 -18.28 -4.14 4.87
N VAL A 129 -17.53 -5.12 4.38
CA VAL A 129 -16.39 -4.93 3.50
C VAL A 129 -16.58 -5.82 2.28
N GLU A 130 -16.48 -5.21 1.10
CA GLU A 130 -16.39 -5.93 -0.16
C GLU A 130 -14.92 -6.16 -0.52
N VAL A 131 -14.60 -7.38 -0.93
CA VAL A 131 -13.27 -7.80 -1.35
C VAL A 131 -13.35 -8.39 -2.75
N LYS A 132 -12.60 -7.80 -3.67
CA LYS A 132 -12.49 -8.30 -5.03
C LYS A 132 -11.07 -8.81 -5.27
N LEU A 133 -10.95 -10.13 -5.41
CA LEU A 133 -9.70 -10.77 -5.82
C LEU A 133 -9.46 -10.56 -7.33
N GLN A 134 -8.21 -10.66 -7.77
CA GLN A 134 -7.86 -10.55 -9.22
C GLN A 134 -8.62 -11.57 -10.07
N ILE A 135 -8.88 -12.76 -9.51
CA ILE A 135 -9.60 -13.85 -10.15
C ILE A 135 -10.74 -14.25 -9.22
N GLY A 136 -11.97 -14.17 -9.72
CA GLY A 136 -13.17 -14.61 -9.01
C GLY A 136 -14.24 -13.54 -8.87
N VAL A 137 -15.26 -13.86 -8.08
CA VAL A 137 -16.41 -12.99 -7.77
C VAL A 137 -16.08 -12.13 -6.55
N ALA A 138 -16.66 -10.93 -6.47
CA ALA A 138 -16.60 -10.11 -5.27
C ALA A 138 -17.18 -10.88 -4.08
N GLN A 139 -16.47 -10.83 -2.95
CA GLN A 139 -16.89 -11.43 -1.69
C GLN A 139 -17.26 -10.32 -0.71
N GLN A 140 -18.29 -10.55 0.10
CA GLN A 140 -18.70 -9.62 1.14
C GLN A 140 -18.49 -10.25 2.51
N PHE A 141 -17.93 -9.47 3.43
CA PHE A 141 -17.70 -9.88 4.81
C PHE A 141 -18.26 -8.81 5.75
N SER A 142 -18.96 -9.24 6.79
CA SER A 142 -19.29 -8.39 7.92
C SER A 142 -18.29 -8.71 9.03
N VAL A 143 -17.43 -7.75 9.39
CA VAL A 143 -16.28 -7.97 10.27
C VAL A 143 -16.21 -6.94 11.39
N THR A 144 -15.79 -7.37 12.57
CA THR A 144 -15.44 -6.44 13.65
C THR A 144 -14.12 -5.75 13.32
N PRO A 145 -14.06 -4.41 13.27
CA PRO A 145 -12.83 -3.66 13.03
C PRO A 145 -11.74 -4.05 14.02
N PHE A 146 -10.49 -4.13 13.57
CA PHE A 146 -9.39 -4.29 14.53
C PHE A 146 -9.21 -3.05 15.40
N LYS A 147 -9.00 -3.24 16.69
CA LYS A 147 -8.50 -2.18 17.58
C LYS A 147 -7.05 -1.85 17.24
N PRO A 148 -6.57 -0.63 17.57
CA PRO A 148 -5.18 -0.26 17.30
C PRO A 148 -4.16 -1.16 18.00
N GLU A 149 -4.53 -1.80 19.11
CA GLU A 149 -3.70 -2.77 19.84
C GLU A 149 -3.62 -4.14 19.17
N GLU A 150 -4.63 -4.50 18.36
CA GLU A 150 -4.68 -5.78 17.65
C GLU A 150 -3.86 -5.75 16.35
N ILE A 151 -3.54 -4.56 15.83
CA ILE A 151 -2.63 -4.42 14.70
C ILE A 151 -1.21 -4.54 15.21
N ASN A 152 -0.56 -5.65 14.89
CA ASN A 152 0.82 -5.90 15.30
C ASN A 152 1.75 -4.83 14.70
N LYS A 153 2.56 -4.18 15.53
CA LYS A 153 3.54 -3.16 15.09
C LYS A 153 4.52 -3.72 14.06
N ASN A 154 4.84 -5.00 14.12
CA ASN A 154 5.73 -5.68 13.17
C ASN A 154 5.10 -5.88 11.78
N TRP A 155 3.80 -5.60 11.62
CA TRP A 155 3.17 -5.58 10.30
C TRP A 155 3.38 -4.26 9.57
N MET A 156 3.76 -3.19 10.27
CA MET A 156 3.98 -1.89 9.64
C MET A 156 5.30 -1.91 8.88
N VAL A 157 5.24 -1.48 7.62
CA VAL A 157 6.39 -1.34 6.73
C VAL A 157 6.75 0.12 6.57
#